data_AF-A0A924IZJ3-F1
#
_entry.id   AF-A0A924IZJ3-F1
#
_cell.length_a   1.000
_cell.length_b   1.000
_cell.length_c   1.000
_cell.angle_alpha   90.00
_cell.angle_beta   90.00
_cell.angle_gamma   90.00
#
_symmetry.space_group_name_H-M   'P 1'
#
loop_
_entity.id
_entity.type
_entity.pdbx_description
1 polymer ?
#
loop_
_entity_poly.entity_id
_entity_poly.type
_entity_poly.pdbx_seq_one_letter_code
_entity_poly.pdbx_strand_id
1 'polypeptide(L)' 'IADPNTDIASAYRVNGIPAHFFIDKSGTLRSVATGGLSPEKMDSALKEISR' A
#
# COMPACT_ATOMS: atom_id res chain seq x y z
N ILE A 1 8.67 3.88 -12.37
CA ILE A 1 9.89 4.66 -12.08
C ILE A 1 10.48 4.09 -10.81
N ALA A 2 11.80 3.86 -10.75
CA ALA A 2 12.46 3.53 -9.50
C ALA A 2 12.49 4.77 -8.58
N ASP A 3 12.53 4.58 -7.27
CA ASP A 3 12.60 5.65 -6.27
C ASP A 3 14.02 5.73 -5.65
N PRO A 4 15.07 6.10 -6.42
CA PRO A 4 16.45 6.02 -5.96
C PRO A 4 16.76 7.02 -4.84
N ASN A 5 16.02 8.13 -4.79
CA ASN A 5 16.19 9.18 -3.78
C ASN A 5 15.26 8.99 -2.57
N THR A 6 14.43 7.94 -2.57
CA THR A 6 13.44 7.67 -1.51
C THR A 6 12.37 8.77 -1.34
N ASP A 7 12.11 9.55 -2.39
CA ASP A 7 11.15 10.66 -2.36
C ASP A 7 9.72 10.13 -2.22
N ILE A 8 9.38 9.06 -2.96
CA ILE A 8 8.06 8.42 -2.89
C ILE A 8 7.91 7.69 -1.56
N ALA A 9 8.91 6.90 -1.16
CA ALA A 9 8.90 6.17 0.11
C ALA A 9 8.74 7.13 1.31
N SER A 10 9.44 8.27 1.29
CA SER A 10 9.33 9.30 2.34
C SER A 10 7.96 9.96 2.35
N ALA A 11 7.41 10.32 1.19
CA ALA A 11 6.06 10.88 1.09
C ALA A 11 4.99 9.94 1.65
N TYR A 12 5.15 8.63 1.44
CA TYR A 12 4.27 7.58 1.95
C TYR A 12 4.65 7.08 3.35
N ARG A 13 5.68 7.66 3.99
CA ARG A 13 6.17 7.30 5.33
C ARG A 13 6.46 5.81 5.49
N VAL A 14 7.12 5.20 4.51
CA VAL A 14 7.52 3.78 4.55
C VAL A 14 8.55 3.58 5.67
N ASN A 15 8.14 2.92 6.76
CA ASN A 15 8.99 2.66 7.93
C ASN A 15 9.42 1.18 8.06
N GLY A 16 9.05 0.33 7.10
CA GLY A 16 9.39 -1.08 7.08
C GLY A 16 9.01 -1.72 5.75
N ILE A 17 9.74 -2.77 5.35
CA ILE A 17 9.56 -3.45 4.07
C ILE A 17 9.23 -4.94 4.26
N PRO A 18 8.42 -5.55 3.38
CA PRO A 18 7.63 -4.89 2.33
C PRO A 18 6.49 -4.02 2.90
N ALA A 19 6.09 -2.98 2.18
CA ALA A 19 4.96 -2.11 2.52
C ALA A 19 3.91 -2.13 1.39
N HIS A 20 2.64 -2.22 1.77
CA HIS A 20 1.51 -2.31 0.87
C HIS A 20 0.54 -1.17 1.17
N PHE A 21 0.13 -0.45 0.13
CA PHE A 21 -0.79 0.69 0.22
C PHE A 21 -2.03 0.39 -0.63
N PHE A 22 -3.21 0.49 -0.02
CA PHE A 22 -4.48 0.21 -0.69
C PHE A 22 -5.21 1.53 -0.96
N ILE A 23 -5.28 1.90 -2.23
CA ILE A 23 -5.83 3.17 -2.70
C ILE A 23 -7.03 2.87 -3.58
N ASP A 24 -8.18 3.50 -3.29
CA ASP A 24 -9.41 3.25 -4.03
C ASP A 24 -9.48 4.01 -5.39
N LYS A 25 -10.57 3.82 -6.14
CA LYS A 25 -10.81 4.47 -7.44
C LYS A 25 -10.89 6.00 -7.39
N SER A 26 -11.11 6.59 -6.21
CA SER A 26 -11.14 8.04 -6.01
C SER A 26 -9.73 8.62 -5.75
N GLY A 27 -8.71 7.77 -5.66
CA GLY A 27 -7.37 8.16 -5.25
C GLY A 27 -7.22 8.30 -3.74
N THR A 28 -8.17 7.80 -2.94
CA THR A 28 -8.12 7.88 -1.48
C THR A 28 -7.34 6.70 -0.91
N LEU A 29 -6.31 6.96 -0.11
CA LEU A 29 -5.62 5.93 0.68
C LEU A 29 -6.59 5.38 1.75
N ARG A 30 -6.93 4.08 1.67
CA ARG A 30 -7.88 3.43 2.58
C ARG A 30 -7.19 2.64 3.69
N SER A 31 -6.06 2.01 3.41
CA SER A 31 -5.30 1.27 4.40
C SER A 31 -3.83 1.07 4.00
N VAL A 32 -3.01 0.72 4.98
CA VAL A 32 -1.58 0.42 4.84
C VAL A 32 -1.27 -0.87 5.58
N ALA A 33 -0.43 -1.73 5.02
CA ALA A 33 0.09 -2.92 5.67
C ALA A 33 1.61 -3.01 5.53
N THR A 34 2.30 -3.31 6.63
CA THR A 34 3.75 -3.51 6.67
C THR A 34 4.07 -4.96 7.01
N GLY A 35 5.09 -5.52 6.35
CA GLY A 35 5.47 -6.92 6.43
C GLY A 35 4.80 -7.78 5.36
N GLY A 36 5.11 -9.08 5.37
CA GLY A 36 4.58 -10.03 4.39
C GLY A 36 3.05 -10.08 4.41
N LEU A 37 2.46 -9.99 3.22
CA LEU A 37 1.02 -10.07 3.03
C LEU A 37 0.68 -11.32 2.21
N SER A 38 -0.20 -12.17 2.73
CA SER A 38 -0.65 -13.35 1.99
C SER A 38 -1.63 -12.97 0.88
N PRO A 39 -1.77 -13.79 -0.17
CA PRO A 39 -2.74 -13.54 -1.25
C PRO A 39 -4.16 -13.31 -0.74
N GLU A 40 -4.62 -14.09 0.24
CA GLU A 40 -5.98 -13.98 0.78
C GLU A 40 -6.23 -12.66 1.50
N LYS A 41 -5.20 -12.16 2.21
CA LYS A 41 -5.25 -10.85 2.86
C LYS A 41 -5.23 -9.71 1.84
N MET A 42 -4.49 -9.87 0.74
CA MET A 42 -4.47 -8.92 -0.36
C MET A 42 -5.84 -8.84 -1.04
N ASP A 43 -6.46 -9.99 -1.37
CA ASP A 43 -7.80 -10.05 -1.96
C ASP A 43 -8.85 -9.42 -1.06
N SER A 44 -8.74 -9.64 0.26
CA SER A 44 -9.66 -9.04 1.24
C SER A 44 -9.53 -7.51 1.26
N ALA A 45 -8.29 -6.99 1.25
CA ALA A 45 -8.05 -5.56 1.20
C ALA A 45 -8.53 -4.91 -0.12
N LEU A 46 -8.38 -5.61 -1.25
CA LEU A 46 -8.91 -5.17 -2.55
C LEU A 46 -10.44 -5.10 -2.57
N LYS A 47 -11.14 -6.06 -1.94
CA LYS A 47 -12.61 -6.03 -1.80
C LYS A 47 -13.09 -4.83 -1.00
N GLU A 48 -12.37 -4.47 0.08
CA GLU A 48 -12.74 -3.32 0.91
C GLU A 48 -12.62 -1.98 0.17
N ILE A 49 -11.62 -1.81 -0.70
CA ILE A 49 -11.44 -0.56 -1.48
C ILE A 49 -12.26 -0.49 -2.77
N SER A 50 -12.95 -1.57 -3.12
CA SER A 50 -13.78 -1.66 -4.34
C SER A 50 -15.28 -1.50 -4.06
N ARG A 51 -15.68 -1.42 -2.78
CA ARG A 51 -17.04 -1.06 -2.38
C ARG A 51 -17.32 0.41 -2.66
#